data_AF-A0AAD3W7S2-F1
#
_entry.id   AF-A0AAD3W7S2-F1
#
_cell.length_a   1.000
_cell.length_b   1.000
_cell.length_c   1.000
_cell.angle_alpha   90.00
_cell.angle_beta   90.00
_cell.angle_gamma   90.00
#
_symmetry.space_group_name_H-M   'P 1'
#
loop_
_entity.id
_entity.type
_entity.pdbx_description
1 polymer ?
#
loop_
_entity_poly.entity_id
_entity_poly.type
_entity_poly.pdbx_seq_one_letter_code
_entity_poly.pdbx_strand_id
1 'polypeptide(L)'
;MKEKTPVGTIGFIGAGNMAEAMIRGLLAANLLDPGRIVAVNKSNKERLGRLASQYGVEPARGIPELLDLSDTVVLAVKPAQVPEVLEAVRNALGTGCTATKKLLISVAAGIPLGYLETHLGEAFAVVRSMPNIPAQVGEGVMAASPGKGIGAAGKALAETILGATGKVFWVSEEDLDAVTALSGSGPAYFFRLAQDMAAAGARMGLDPVLSEQLARQTLAGAGRLVSQSQTGLSDLVRQVTSPNGTTAAALSVFEGKRLDLLVEEAMARAKARSREMAQSVTRHVLMKASRIVVKVGSSTVTDPTGGLNIKVLEELVRQIAELMSLGREVILVSSGAVAAGRGKLNSQISSPAGVRRGTGSTGSASVSDKQVLSAIGQAVLMQTYETLFAKYGITIAQVLLTKDDFTIAKRSSICRNTLEELCSRRIVPVINENDAVSVDEIKLGDNDTLSARVAVLVEAGALIILTDTDGLFSADPRKDPNARLLRNVDRVDDKVLAMAVSPSQPANGSLQRPTGSDAQESSGSRAGTGGMVTKLWAAEMAVGSGIPVVIANGSRPGALLAAASGQDIGTYFAPADDERDLYTAQAKPGGEPHPQDVALR
;
A
#
# COMPACT_ATOMS: atom_id res chain seq x y z
N MET A 1 -13.06 39.06 -24.68
CA MET A 1 -12.26 38.46 -23.59
C MET A 1 -13.13 37.40 -22.94
N LYS A 2 -12.71 36.14 -22.84
CA LYS A 2 -13.47 35.15 -22.05
C LYS A 2 -13.45 35.65 -20.60
N GLU A 3 -14.60 35.78 -19.95
CA GLU A 3 -14.67 36.01 -18.51
C GLU A 3 -13.79 34.96 -17.82
N LYS A 4 -12.75 35.41 -17.11
CA LYS A 4 -11.90 34.51 -16.34
C LYS A 4 -12.74 33.94 -15.20
N THR A 5 -12.83 32.62 -15.12
CA THR A 5 -13.49 31.94 -13.99
C THR A 5 -12.88 32.46 -12.68
N PRO A 6 -13.68 32.99 -11.74
CA PRO A 6 -13.16 33.42 -10.45
C PRO A 6 -12.51 32.24 -9.72
N VAL A 7 -11.23 32.36 -9.38
CA VAL A 7 -10.44 31.26 -8.78
C VAL A 7 -10.54 31.17 -7.25
N GLY A 8 -11.22 32.12 -6.60
CA GLY A 8 -11.34 32.13 -5.14
C GLY A 8 -10.02 32.46 -4.43
N THR A 9 -10.01 32.31 -3.11
CA THR A 9 -8.80 32.32 -2.28
C THR A 9 -8.15 30.94 -2.30
N ILE A 10 -6.83 30.88 -2.54
CA ILE A 10 -6.10 29.62 -2.68
C ILE A 10 -5.18 29.40 -1.47
N GLY A 11 -5.37 28.28 -0.78
CA GLY A 11 -4.54 27.84 0.33
C GLY A 11 -3.48 26.83 -0.11
N PHE A 12 -2.19 27.11 0.11
CA PHE A 12 -1.08 26.19 -0.15
C PHE A 12 -0.63 25.49 1.13
N ILE A 13 -0.83 24.17 1.20
CA ILE A 13 -0.20 23.33 2.23
C ILE A 13 1.19 22.93 1.72
N GLY A 14 2.21 23.59 2.26
CA GLY A 14 3.59 23.49 1.81
C GLY A 14 4.04 24.71 1.00
N ALA A 15 5.28 25.18 1.24
CA ALA A 15 5.89 26.34 0.56
C ALA A 15 7.22 25.97 -0.14
N GLY A 16 7.23 24.82 -0.81
CA GLY A 16 8.38 24.33 -1.57
C GLY A 16 8.58 25.05 -2.91
N ASN A 17 9.40 24.46 -3.79
CA ASN A 17 9.66 25.00 -5.13
C ASN A 17 8.40 24.96 -6.02
N MET A 18 7.59 23.91 -5.91
CA MET A 18 6.37 23.77 -6.72
C MET A 18 5.29 24.76 -6.29
N ALA A 19 5.10 24.94 -4.98
CA ALA A 19 4.21 25.98 -4.45
C ALA A 19 4.62 27.37 -4.95
N GLU A 20 5.92 27.72 -4.87
CA GLU A 20 6.43 28.98 -5.39
C GLU A 20 6.18 29.13 -6.90
N ALA A 21 6.42 28.08 -7.69
CA ALA A 21 6.17 28.10 -9.14
C ALA A 21 4.70 28.41 -9.45
N MET A 22 3.77 27.75 -8.75
CA MET A 22 2.34 27.98 -8.89
C MET A 22 1.94 29.39 -8.46
N ILE A 23 2.42 29.86 -7.30
CA ILE A 23 2.16 31.22 -6.82
C ILE A 23 2.63 32.25 -7.85
N ARG A 24 3.86 32.13 -8.34
CA ARG A 24 4.40 33.03 -9.37
C ARG A 24 3.57 33.00 -10.65
N GLY A 25 3.20 31.80 -11.13
CA GLY A 25 2.39 31.64 -12.34
C GLY A 25 1.01 32.27 -12.21
N LEU A 26 0.35 32.06 -11.08
CA LEU A 26 -0.97 32.61 -10.76
C LEU A 26 -0.98 34.15 -10.74
N LEU A 27 0.04 34.75 -10.12
CA LEU A 27 0.21 36.21 -10.08
C LEU A 27 0.56 36.77 -11.47
N ALA A 28 1.48 36.13 -12.20
CA ALA A 28 1.86 36.57 -13.55
C ALA A 28 0.68 36.51 -14.54
N ALA A 29 -0.22 35.55 -14.38
CA ALA A 29 -1.44 35.41 -15.18
C ALA A 29 -2.57 36.38 -14.76
N ASN A 30 -2.37 37.20 -13.71
CA ASN A 30 -3.39 38.05 -13.10
C ASN A 30 -4.69 37.27 -12.83
N LEU A 31 -4.56 36.10 -12.20
CA LEU A 31 -5.69 35.25 -11.84
C LEU A 31 -6.21 35.56 -10.42
N LEU A 32 -5.34 36.02 -9.52
CA LEU A 32 -5.70 36.44 -8.17
C LEU A 32 -4.73 37.48 -7.63
N ASP A 33 -5.20 38.29 -6.68
CA ASP A 33 -4.38 39.23 -5.94
C ASP A 33 -3.51 38.51 -4.89
N PRO A 34 -2.32 39.02 -4.57
CA PRO A 34 -1.42 38.46 -3.56
C PRO A 34 -2.08 38.08 -2.23
N GLY A 35 -2.89 38.98 -1.66
CA GLY A 35 -3.57 38.77 -0.38
C GLY A 35 -4.64 37.67 -0.38
N ARG A 36 -4.93 37.08 -1.55
CA ARG A 36 -5.82 35.92 -1.71
C ARG A 36 -5.05 34.60 -1.84
N ILE A 37 -3.75 34.62 -1.56
CA ILE A 37 -2.92 33.42 -1.44
C ILE A 37 -2.56 33.25 0.02
N VAL A 38 -2.98 32.13 0.60
CA VAL A 38 -2.65 31.76 1.98
C VAL A 38 -1.69 30.56 1.94
N ALA A 39 -0.67 30.52 2.77
CA ALA A 39 0.26 29.39 2.79
C ALA A 39 0.68 28.98 4.21
N VAL A 40 0.90 27.67 4.40
CA VAL A 40 1.51 27.11 5.60
C VAL A 40 2.77 26.34 5.26
N ASN A 41 3.79 26.43 6.11
CA ASN A 41 4.99 25.61 6.02
C ASN A 41 5.44 25.19 7.42
N LYS A 42 5.26 23.90 7.74
CA LYS A 42 5.63 23.33 9.04
C LYS A 42 7.14 23.35 9.28
N SER A 43 7.92 23.03 8.25
CA SER A 43 9.36 22.73 8.41
C SER A 43 10.27 23.92 8.16
N ASN A 44 9.81 24.97 7.46
CA ASN A 44 10.66 26.09 7.08
C ASN A 44 9.91 27.43 7.09
N LYS A 45 9.93 28.11 8.26
CA LYS A 45 9.30 29.41 8.45
C LYS A 45 9.99 30.54 7.67
N GLU A 46 11.31 30.47 7.49
CA GLU A 46 12.08 31.45 6.72
C GLU A 46 11.67 31.46 5.24
N ARG A 47 11.46 30.27 4.66
CA ARG A 47 10.93 30.09 3.30
C ARG A 47 9.55 30.72 3.14
N LEU A 48 8.67 30.55 4.13
CA LEU A 48 7.35 31.17 4.13
C LEU A 48 7.44 32.70 4.21
N GLY A 49 8.31 33.23 5.07
CA GLY A 49 8.58 34.68 5.17
C GLY A 49 9.10 35.27 3.86
N ARG A 50 9.96 34.55 3.13
CA ARG A 50 10.41 34.95 1.80
C ARG A 50 9.26 35.05 0.81
N LEU A 51 8.37 34.04 0.75
CA LEU A 51 7.20 34.10 -0.14
C LEU A 51 6.27 35.27 0.20
N ALA A 52 6.06 35.54 1.48
CA ALA A 52 5.27 36.69 1.92
C ALA A 52 5.89 38.01 1.45
N SER A 53 7.20 38.21 1.67
CA SER A 53 7.90 39.44 1.27
C SER A 53 7.99 39.64 -0.24
N GLN A 54 8.16 38.56 -1.01
CA GLN A 54 8.42 38.62 -2.44
C GLN A 54 7.14 38.65 -3.28
N TYR A 55 6.11 37.92 -2.84
CA TYR A 55 4.89 37.70 -3.62
C TYR A 55 3.62 38.17 -2.92
N GLY A 56 3.72 38.71 -1.69
CA GLY A 56 2.57 39.19 -0.91
C GLY A 56 1.63 38.08 -0.43
N VAL A 57 2.15 36.87 -0.25
CA VAL A 57 1.41 35.70 0.26
C VAL A 57 1.16 35.84 1.75
N GLU A 58 -0.06 35.54 2.20
CA GLU A 58 -0.46 35.57 3.61
C GLU A 58 -0.05 34.29 4.35
N PRO A 59 0.83 34.36 5.37
CA PRO A 59 1.18 33.20 6.19
C PRO A 59 0.03 32.84 7.15
N ALA A 60 -0.47 31.60 7.08
CA ALA A 60 -1.39 31.08 8.10
C ALA A 60 -0.63 30.43 9.28
N ARG A 61 -1.22 30.48 10.47
CA ARG A 61 -0.68 29.92 11.73
C ARG A 61 -0.72 28.39 11.74
N GLY A 62 -1.61 27.79 10.96
CA GLY A 62 -1.75 26.35 10.85
C GLY A 62 -2.75 25.92 9.78
N ILE A 63 -2.90 24.61 9.61
CA ILE A 63 -3.85 24.02 8.67
C ILE A 63 -5.30 24.47 8.95
N PRO A 64 -5.80 24.52 10.21
CA PRO A 64 -7.17 24.99 10.48
C PRO A 64 -7.46 26.38 9.90
N GLU A 65 -6.63 27.37 10.20
CA GLU A 65 -6.80 28.74 9.68
C GLU A 65 -6.68 28.81 8.15
N LEU A 66 -5.76 28.05 7.54
CA LEU A 66 -5.67 27.97 6.08
C LEU A 66 -6.96 27.41 5.47
N LEU A 67 -7.52 26.37 6.08
CA LEU A 67 -8.77 25.77 5.61
C LEU A 67 -9.91 26.76 5.73
N ASP A 68 -10.01 27.53 6.80
CA ASP A 68 -11.08 28.54 6.97
C ASP A 68 -11.00 29.66 5.93
N LEU A 69 -9.78 30.12 5.60
CA LEU A 69 -9.56 31.25 4.71
C LEU A 69 -9.63 30.90 3.21
N SER A 70 -9.51 29.62 2.85
CA SER A 70 -9.36 29.19 1.45
C SER A 70 -10.62 28.57 0.84
N ASP A 71 -10.87 28.86 -0.43
CA ASP A 71 -11.91 28.22 -1.25
C ASP A 71 -11.38 26.94 -1.92
N THR A 72 -10.10 27.00 -2.35
CA THR A 72 -9.37 25.89 -2.96
C THR A 72 -8.07 25.64 -2.22
N VAL A 73 -7.73 24.36 -2.02
CA VAL A 73 -6.50 23.94 -1.34
C VAL A 73 -5.56 23.28 -2.34
N VAL A 74 -4.29 23.67 -2.34
CA VAL A 74 -3.22 23.00 -3.08
C VAL A 74 -2.31 22.26 -2.09
N LEU A 75 -2.26 20.94 -2.22
CA LEU A 75 -1.36 20.09 -1.41
C LEU A 75 0.00 19.98 -2.12
N ALA A 76 0.97 20.78 -1.66
CA ALA A 76 2.30 20.96 -2.26
C ALA A 76 3.44 20.56 -1.30
N VAL A 77 3.28 19.41 -0.63
CA VAL A 77 4.29 18.81 0.26
C VAL A 77 4.99 17.62 -0.40
N LYS A 78 6.10 17.16 0.20
CA LYS A 78 6.76 15.93 -0.27
C LYS A 78 5.85 14.71 0.00
N PRO A 79 5.92 13.64 -0.83
CA PRO A 79 5.07 12.46 -0.67
C PRO A 79 5.10 11.85 0.74
N ALA A 80 6.29 11.80 1.36
CA ALA A 80 6.47 11.28 2.72
C ALA A 80 5.76 12.10 3.82
N GLN A 81 5.42 13.36 3.56
CA GLN A 81 4.74 14.25 4.50
C GLN A 81 3.21 14.19 4.36
N VAL A 82 2.71 13.57 3.28
CA VAL A 82 1.28 13.55 2.97
C VAL A 82 0.46 12.85 4.06
N PRO A 83 0.84 11.67 4.60
CA PRO A 83 0.04 11.02 5.64
C PRO A 83 -0.21 11.91 6.87
N GLU A 84 0.84 12.56 7.37
CA GLU A 84 0.77 13.48 8.52
C GLU A 84 -0.07 14.72 8.20
N VAL A 85 0.03 15.25 6.97
CA VAL A 85 -0.75 16.41 6.54
C VAL A 85 -2.23 16.07 6.41
N LEU A 86 -2.58 14.92 5.84
CA LEU A 86 -3.97 14.49 5.72
C LEU A 86 -4.60 14.24 7.09
N GLU A 87 -3.84 13.65 8.03
CA GLU A 87 -4.27 13.51 9.42
C GLU A 87 -4.55 14.88 10.07
N ALA A 88 -3.66 15.85 9.88
CA ALA A 88 -3.87 17.20 10.39
C ALA A 88 -5.06 17.92 9.73
N VAL A 89 -5.29 17.72 8.43
CA VAL A 89 -6.47 18.22 7.72
C VAL A 89 -7.75 17.59 8.28
N ARG A 90 -7.78 16.26 8.44
CA ARG A 90 -8.93 15.54 9.00
C ARG A 90 -9.26 16.03 10.41
N ASN A 91 -8.25 16.18 11.27
CA ASN A 91 -8.42 16.70 12.63
C ASN A 91 -8.97 18.13 12.62
N ALA A 92 -8.56 18.97 11.66
CA ALA A 92 -9.06 20.33 11.51
C ALA A 92 -10.51 20.41 11.00
N LEU A 93 -10.97 19.40 10.24
CA LEU A 93 -12.35 19.32 9.77
C LEU A 93 -13.35 18.92 10.89
N GLY A 94 -12.87 18.36 12.00
CA GLY A 94 -13.69 17.90 13.14
C GLY A 94 -14.04 18.99 14.17
N THR A 95 -15.34 19.14 14.44
CA THR A 95 -16.07 20.09 15.34
C THR A 95 -16.39 21.50 14.84
N GLY A 96 -16.11 21.88 13.58
CA GLY A 96 -16.43 23.27 13.18
C GLY A 96 -16.34 23.72 11.72
N CYS A 97 -16.17 22.85 10.71
CA CYS A 97 -16.14 23.32 9.31
C CYS A 97 -17.50 23.21 8.61
N THR A 98 -18.01 24.35 8.13
CA THR A 98 -19.33 24.56 7.53
C THR A 98 -19.46 24.12 6.06
N ALA A 99 -20.48 23.30 5.81
CA ALA A 99 -21.45 23.25 4.70
C ALA A 99 -21.04 23.16 3.20
N THR A 100 -19.82 23.49 2.76
CA THR A 100 -19.49 23.44 1.31
C THR A 100 -18.25 22.63 0.98
N LYS A 101 -18.42 21.62 0.11
CA LYS A 101 -17.33 20.78 -0.42
C LYS A 101 -16.30 21.62 -1.17
N LYS A 102 -15.04 21.62 -0.72
CA LYS A 102 -13.94 22.40 -1.31
C LYS A 102 -13.18 21.63 -2.38
N LEU A 103 -12.49 22.32 -3.28
CA LEU A 103 -11.58 21.69 -4.24
C LEU A 103 -10.21 21.50 -3.58
N LEU A 104 -9.64 20.30 -3.67
CA LEU A 104 -8.23 20.03 -3.33
C LEU A 104 -7.47 19.58 -4.57
N ILE A 105 -6.38 20.29 -4.90
CA ILE A 105 -5.45 19.92 -5.97
C ILE A 105 -4.18 19.38 -5.33
N SER A 106 -3.94 18.07 -5.46
CA SER A 106 -2.70 17.45 -5.00
C SER A 106 -1.65 17.46 -6.09
N VAL A 107 -0.50 18.08 -5.82
CA VAL A 107 0.70 18.00 -6.68
C VAL A 107 1.77 17.08 -6.09
N ALA A 108 1.42 16.32 -5.04
CA ALA A 108 2.32 15.39 -4.39
C ALA A 108 2.52 14.14 -5.26
N ALA A 109 3.77 13.85 -5.61
CA ALA A 109 4.12 12.72 -6.45
C ALA A 109 3.73 11.37 -5.81
N GLY A 110 3.22 10.45 -6.61
CA GLY A 110 2.94 9.09 -6.18
C GLY A 110 1.77 8.93 -5.20
N ILE A 111 0.98 9.94 -4.87
CA ILE A 111 -0.17 9.75 -3.96
C ILE A 111 -1.43 9.40 -4.77
N PRO A 112 -2.03 8.21 -4.63
CA PRO A 112 -3.25 7.85 -5.36
C PRO A 112 -4.47 8.68 -4.94
N LEU A 113 -5.42 8.90 -5.86
CA LEU A 113 -6.71 9.54 -5.59
C LEU A 113 -7.46 8.79 -4.51
N GLY A 114 -7.53 7.45 -4.60
CA GLY A 114 -8.17 6.62 -3.57
C GLY A 114 -7.64 6.93 -2.17
N TYR A 115 -6.31 7.00 -2.00
CA TYR A 115 -5.70 7.35 -0.72
C TYR A 115 -6.12 8.75 -0.23
N LEU A 116 -6.10 9.75 -1.12
CA LEU A 116 -6.51 11.12 -0.78
C LEU A 116 -8.00 11.20 -0.41
N GLU A 117 -8.87 10.61 -1.22
CA GLU A 117 -10.33 10.60 -1.03
C GLU A 117 -10.73 9.90 0.26
N THR A 118 -10.13 8.74 0.54
CA THR A 118 -10.36 7.98 1.76
C THR A 118 -10.03 8.84 2.99
N HIS A 119 -8.86 9.47 3.04
CA HIS A 119 -8.44 10.25 4.21
C HIS A 119 -9.14 11.62 4.35
N LEU A 120 -9.58 12.23 3.25
CA LEU A 120 -10.21 13.55 3.23
C LEU A 120 -11.75 13.47 3.36
N GLY A 121 -12.34 12.31 3.08
CA GLY A 121 -13.78 12.10 3.08
C GLY A 121 -14.53 13.00 2.08
N GLU A 122 -15.80 13.27 2.37
CA GLU A 122 -16.68 14.03 1.47
C GLU A 122 -16.44 15.54 1.49
N ALA A 123 -15.62 16.05 2.41
CA ALA A 123 -15.32 17.47 2.57
C ALA A 123 -14.59 18.06 1.35
N PHE A 124 -13.87 17.22 0.59
CA PHE A 124 -13.11 17.64 -0.58
C PHE A 124 -13.53 16.92 -1.86
N ALA A 125 -13.54 17.65 -2.97
CA ALA A 125 -13.44 17.07 -4.29
C ALA A 125 -11.96 17.14 -4.70
N VAL A 126 -11.36 16.01 -5.08
CA VAL A 126 -9.90 15.92 -5.25
C VAL A 126 -9.52 15.89 -6.74
N VAL A 127 -8.53 16.67 -7.13
CA VAL A 127 -7.80 16.51 -8.40
C VAL A 127 -6.36 16.13 -8.07
N ARG A 128 -5.90 15.01 -8.61
CA ARG A 128 -4.49 14.62 -8.55
C ARG A 128 -3.79 15.17 -9.78
N SER A 129 -2.68 15.88 -9.59
CA SER A 129 -1.85 16.40 -10.68
C SER A 129 -0.39 16.00 -10.52
N MET A 130 0.27 15.75 -11.64
CA MET A 130 1.70 15.49 -11.73
C MET A 130 2.38 16.60 -12.54
N PRO A 131 2.83 17.69 -11.88
CA PRO A 131 3.60 18.73 -12.53
C PRO A 131 5.05 18.30 -12.78
N ASN A 132 5.77 19.04 -13.61
CA ASN A 132 7.22 18.89 -13.81
C ASN A 132 7.97 20.22 -13.58
N ILE A 133 9.29 20.15 -13.47
CA ILE A 133 10.14 21.32 -13.12
C ILE A 133 10.01 22.52 -14.09
N PRO A 134 9.83 22.33 -15.42
CA PRO A 134 9.55 23.44 -16.35
C PRO A 134 8.37 24.34 -15.97
N ALA A 135 7.48 23.90 -15.06
CA ALA A 135 6.45 24.73 -14.44
C ALA A 135 7.01 26.05 -13.86
N GLN A 136 8.25 26.03 -13.38
CA GLN A 136 8.91 27.22 -12.85
C GLN A 136 9.06 28.34 -13.89
N VAL A 137 9.08 28.02 -15.17
CA VAL A 137 9.20 29.02 -16.25
C VAL A 137 7.92 29.13 -17.08
N GLY A 138 6.81 28.57 -16.59
CA GLY A 138 5.51 28.60 -17.29
C GLY A 138 5.37 27.58 -18.43
N GLU A 139 6.38 26.72 -18.64
CA GLU A 139 6.43 25.72 -19.72
C GLU A 139 6.20 24.31 -19.16
N GLY A 140 5.44 24.20 -18.07
CA GLY A 140 5.18 22.94 -17.39
C GLY A 140 4.20 22.04 -18.13
N VAL A 141 4.27 20.74 -17.83
CA VAL A 141 3.21 19.77 -18.15
C VAL A 141 2.46 19.46 -16.86
N MET A 142 1.17 19.77 -16.84
CA MET A 142 0.26 19.54 -15.70
C MET A 142 -0.69 18.40 -16.04
N ALA A 143 -0.20 17.16 -15.98
CA ALA A 143 -1.10 16.03 -16.14
C ALA A 143 -2.01 15.93 -14.92
N ALA A 144 -3.30 15.78 -15.13
CA ALA A 144 -4.29 15.82 -14.07
C ALA A 144 -5.33 14.71 -14.24
N SER A 145 -5.75 14.14 -13.12
CA SER A 145 -6.84 13.16 -13.06
C SER A 145 -7.88 13.58 -12.02
N PRO A 146 -9.18 13.57 -12.38
CA PRO A 146 -10.25 13.95 -11.48
C PRO A 146 -10.63 12.79 -10.55
N GLY A 147 -10.77 13.10 -9.26
CA GLY A 147 -11.38 12.20 -8.28
C GLY A 147 -12.90 12.15 -8.35
N LYS A 148 -13.48 11.36 -7.46
CA LYS A 148 -14.92 11.21 -7.26
C LYS A 148 -15.55 12.55 -6.87
N GLY A 149 -16.59 12.93 -7.59
CA GLY A 149 -17.34 14.17 -7.33
C GLY A 149 -16.75 15.43 -7.99
N ILE A 150 -15.71 15.31 -8.82
CA ILE A 150 -15.26 16.41 -9.67
C ILE A 150 -16.16 16.51 -10.92
N GLY A 151 -17.05 17.50 -10.90
CA GLY A 151 -17.86 17.90 -12.06
C GLY A 151 -17.12 18.81 -13.04
N ALA A 152 -17.82 19.27 -14.09
CA ALA A 152 -17.26 20.15 -15.12
C ALA A 152 -16.71 21.47 -14.55
N ALA A 153 -17.40 22.09 -13.60
CA ALA A 153 -16.96 23.33 -12.94
C ALA A 153 -15.65 23.12 -12.14
N GLY A 154 -15.54 22.00 -11.41
CA GLY A 154 -14.33 21.64 -10.68
C GLY A 154 -13.14 21.40 -11.60
N LYS A 155 -13.35 20.73 -12.74
CA LYS A 155 -12.31 20.58 -13.78
C LYS A 155 -11.87 21.93 -14.33
N ALA A 156 -12.81 22.79 -14.71
CA ALA A 156 -12.49 24.10 -15.26
C ALA A 156 -11.71 24.98 -14.27
N LEU A 157 -12.07 24.93 -12.99
CA LEU A 157 -11.34 25.62 -11.92
C LEU A 157 -9.92 25.06 -11.74
N ALA A 158 -9.78 23.74 -11.65
CA ALA A 158 -8.48 23.09 -11.53
C ALA A 158 -7.58 23.37 -12.76
N GLU A 159 -8.16 23.36 -13.96
CA GLU A 159 -7.45 23.67 -15.21
C GLU A 159 -6.99 25.13 -15.25
N THR A 160 -7.79 26.06 -14.74
CA THR A 160 -7.41 27.47 -14.61
C THR A 160 -6.22 27.64 -13.66
N ILE A 161 -6.24 26.95 -12.51
CA ILE A 161 -5.20 27.05 -11.48
C ILE A 161 -3.90 26.38 -11.96
N LEU A 162 -3.97 25.14 -12.45
CA LEU A 162 -2.81 24.40 -12.95
C LEU A 162 -2.23 25.07 -14.21
N GLY A 163 -3.11 25.56 -15.09
CA GLY A 163 -2.76 26.22 -16.35
C GLY A 163 -1.90 27.47 -16.19
N ALA A 164 -1.87 28.06 -14.99
CA ALA A 164 -1.00 29.21 -14.68
C ALA A 164 0.50 28.88 -14.75
N THR A 165 0.87 27.59 -14.77
CA THR A 165 2.26 27.14 -14.79
C THR A 165 2.61 26.26 -15.99
N GLY A 166 1.68 26.07 -16.93
CA GLY A 166 1.94 25.28 -18.13
C GLY A 166 0.67 24.67 -18.72
N LYS A 167 0.86 23.67 -19.59
CA LYS A 167 -0.25 23.03 -20.30
C LYS A 167 -0.85 21.89 -19.47
N VAL A 168 -2.16 21.91 -19.30
CA VAL A 168 -2.92 20.88 -18.58
C VAL A 168 -3.33 19.76 -19.53
N PHE A 169 -3.14 18.51 -19.09
CA PHE A 169 -3.58 17.33 -19.80
C PHE A 169 -4.42 16.45 -18.89
N TRP A 170 -5.70 16.29 -19.20
CA TRP A 170 -6.58 15.39 -18.47
C TRP A 170 -6.33 13.94 -18.91
N VAL A 171 -5.94 13.10 -17.97
CA VAL A 171 -5.62 11.68 -18.20
C VAL A 171 -6.32 10.80 -17.18
N SER A 172 -6.41 9.50 -17.48
CA SER A 172 -6.80 8.51 -16.48
C SER A 172 -5.74 8.46 -15.36
N GLU A 173 -6.14 8.06 -14.15
CA GLU A 173 -5.17 7.96 -13.06
C GLU A 173 -4.11 6.88 -13.32
N GLU A 174 -4.49 5.78 -13.97
CA GLU A 174 -3.60 4.67 -14.32
C GLU A 174 -2.49 5.09 -15.31
N ASP A 175 -2.74 6.13 -16.11
CA ASP A 175 -1.76 6.70 -17.03
C ASP A 175 -0.73 7.60 -16.33
N LEU A 176 -1.00 8.09 -15.11
CA LEU A 176 -0.12 9.05 -14.43
C LEU A 176 1.29 8.50 -14.18
N ASP A 177 1.46 7.18 -14.00
CA ASP A 177 2.80 6.58 -13.89
C ASP A 177 3.59 6.69 -15.20
N ALA A 178 2.91 6.47 -16.34
CA ALA A 178 3.52 6.62 -17.66
C ALA A 178 3.83 8.09 -17.94
N VAL A 179 2.93 8.99 -17.55
CA VAL A 179 3.14 10.43 -17.67
C VAL A 179 4.30 10.92 -16.78
N THR A 180 4.46 10.34 -15.60
CA THR A 180 5.60 10.60 -14.71
C THR A 180 6.90 10.18 -15.39
N ALA A 181 6.94 8.99 -15.99
CA ALA A 181 8.11 8.51 -16.72
C ALA A 181 8.44 9.37 -17.95
N LEU A 182 7.43 9.86 -18.68
CA LEU A 182 7.60 10.64 -19.90
C LEU A 182 7.91 12.12 -19.63
N SER A 183 7.07 12.79 -18.84
CA SER A 183 7.06 14.25 -18.70
C SER A 183 7.49 14.74 -17.31
N GLY A 184 7.27 13.94 -16.26
CA GLY A 184 7.72 14.25 -14.91
C GLY A 184 9.24 14.17 -14.81
N SER A 185 9.80 13.02 -15.18
CA SER A 185 11.24 12.75 -15.27
C SER A 185 11.88 13.24 -16.57
N GLY A 186 11.05 13.47 -17.61
CA GLY A 186 11.47 13.91 -18.95
C GLY A 186 12.52 15.03 -18.99
N PRO A 187 12.33 16.15 -18.26
CA PRO A 187 13.30 17.24 -18.24
C PRO A 187 14.72 16.79 -17.89
N ALA A 188 14.88 15.85 -16.95
CA ALA A 188 16.18 15.33 -16.55
C ALA A 188 16.87 14.55 -17.69
N TYR A 189 16.11 13.87 -18.56
CA TYR A 189 16.66 13.15 -19.70
C TYR A 189 17.30 14.14 -20.70
N PHE A 190 16.59 15.23 -20.98
CA PHE A 190 17.09 16.30 -21.86
C PHE A 190 18.26 17.06 -21.24
N PHE A 191 18.23 17.34 -19.94
CA PHE A 191 19.35 17.97 -19.24
C PHE A 191 20.59 17.09 -19.26
N ARG A 192 20.42 15.77 -19.06
CA ARG A 192 21.52 14.82 -19.14
C ARG A 192 22.10 14.74 -20.55
N LEU A 193 21.24 14.70 -21.57
CA LEU A 193 21.70 14.74 -22.97
C LEU A 193 22.49 16.02 -23.28
N ALA A 194 21.99 17.19 -22.86
CA ALA A 194 22.70 18.45 -23.06
C ALA A 194 24.05 18.48 -22.30
N GLN A 195 24.10 17.89 -21.11
CA GLN A 195 25.35 17.73 -20.35
C GLN A 195 26.36 16.83 -21.10
N ASP A 196 25.90 15.69 -21.63
CA ASP A 196 26.75 14.77 -22.39
C ASP A 196 27.22 15.40 -23.71
N MET A 197 26.38 16.21 -24.36
CA MET A 197 26.73 17.00 -25.55
C MET A 197 27.79 18.05 -25.24
N ALA A 198 27.66 18.82 -24.15
CA ALA A 198 28.66 19.79 -23.72
C ALA A 198 30.00 19.12 -23.41
N ALA A 199 29.98 17.99 -22.70
CA ALA A 199 31.19 17.23 -22.41
C ALA A 199 31.85 16.66 -23.68
N ALA A 200 31.04 16.25 -24.67
CA ALA A 200 31.56 15.79 -25.96
C ALA A 200 32.17 16.93 -26.78
N GLY A 201 31.52 18.10 -26.83
CA GLY A 201 32.06 19.29 -27.50
C GLY A 201 33.39 19.75 -26.91
N ALA A 202 33.52 19.73 -25.58
CA ALA A 202 34.79 20.01 -24.91
C ALA A 202 35.91 19.01 -25.31
N ARG A 203 35.59 17.71 -25.41
CA ARG A 203 36.56 16.69 -25.91
C ARG A 203 36.93 16.88 -27.38
N MET A 204 36.11 17.56 -28.16
CA MET A 204 36.40 17.96 -29.54
C MET A 204 37.24 19.24 -29.64
N GLY A 205 37.65 19.82 -28.50
CA GLY A 205 38.53 20.99 -28.44
C GLY A 205 37.82 22.33 -28.23
N LEU A 206 36.51 22.33 -27.96
CA LEU A 206 35.82 23.56 -27.55
C LEU A 206 36.20 23.94 -26.11
N ASP A 207 36.23 25.24 -25.83
CA ASP A 207 36.26 25.72 -24.45
C ASP A 207 35.06 25.15 -23.66
N PRO A 208 35.25 24.61 -22.44
CA PRO A 208 34.18 23.97 -21.69
C PRO A 208 32.98 24.89 -21.41
N VAL A 209 33.22 26.18 -21.12
CA VAL A 209 32.14 27.14 -20.83
C VAL A 209 31.35 27.44 -22.10
N LEU A 210 32.05 27.68 -23.21
CA LEU A 210 31.40 27.86 -24.52
C LEU A 210 30.61 26.61 -24.92
N SER A 211 31.17 25.42 -24.73
CA SER A 211 30.52 24.16 -25.10
C SER A 211 29.23 23.94 -24.30
N GLU A 212 29.23 24.29 -23.01
CA GLU A 212 28.01 24.26 -22.18
C GLU A 212 26.97 25.29 -22.66
N GLN A 213 27.38 26.52 -22.98
CA GLN A 213 26.48 27.56 -23.49
C GLN A 213 25.83 27.14 -24.81
N LEU A 214 26.61 26.57 -25.74
CA LEU A 214 26.10 26.05 -27.01
C LEU A 214 25.07 24.94 -26.79
N ALA A 215 25.40 23.94 -25.95
CA ALA A 215 24.47 22.84 -25.67
C ALA A 215 23.16 23.32 -25.03
N ARG A 216 23.23 24.27 -24.09
CA ARG A 216 22.05 24.90 -23.46
C ARG A 216 21.18 25.62 -24.50
N GLN A 217 21.79 26.43 -25.37
CA GLN A 217 21.07 27.18 -26.39
C GLN A 217 20.46 26.25 -27.45
N THR A 218 21.16 25.19 -27.86
CA THR A 218 20.63 24.17 -28.76
C THR A 218 19.40 23.48 -28.18
N LEU A 219 19.46 23.06 -26.91
CA LEU A 219 18.32 22.44 -26.24
C LEU A 219 17.11 23.39 -26.17
N ALA A 220 17.33 24.64 -25.75
CA ALA A 220 16.27 25.65 -25.64
C ALA A 220 15.63 25.97 -27.00
N GLY A 221 16.46 26.14 -28.04
CA GLY A 221 16.00 26.40 -29.40
C GLY A 221 15.21 25.24 -29.99
N ALA A 222 15.71 24.01 -29.84
CA ALA A 222 15.02 22.80 -30.30
C ALA A 222 13.67 22.62 -29.60
N GLY A 223 13.62 22.78 -28.27
CA GLY A 223 12.38 22.71 -27.50
C GLY A 223 11.35 23.76 -27.94
N ARG A 224 11.78 25.00 -28.17
CA ARG A 224 10.90 26.07 -28.69
C ARG A 224 10.38 25.74 -30.09
N LEU A 225 11.24 25.26 -30.99
CA LEU A 225 10.84 24.87 -32.34
C LEU A 225 9.80 23.75 -32.31
N VAL A 226 10.00 22.73 -31.47
CA VAL A 226 9.02 21.66 -31.27
C VAL A 226 7.69 22.21 -30.74
N SER A 227 7.73 23.11 -29.75
CA SER A 227 6.51 23.67 -29.14
C SER A 227 5.66 24.52 -30.08
N GLN A 228 6.29 25.12 -31.10
CA GLN A 228 5.65 26.01 -32.07
C GLN A 228 5.32 25.32 -33.40
N SER A 229 5.88 24.13 -33.63
CA SER A 229 5.67 23.39 -34.88
C SER A 229 4.27 22.77 -34.94
N GLN A 230 3.71 22.73 -36.15
CA GLN A 230 2.50 21.97 -36.47
C GLN A 230 2.82 20.62 -37.14
N THR A 231 4.09 20.36 -37.47
CA THR A 231 4.55 19.10 -38.08
C THR A 231 4.96 18.08 -37.02
N GLY A 232 5.02 16.80 -37.41
CA GLY A 232 5.45 15.74 -36.49
C GLY A 232 6.94 15.84 -36.13
N LEU A 233 7.34 15.24 -35.01
CA LEU A 233 8.75 15.19 -34.57
C LEU A 233 9.66 14.56 -35.63
N SER A 234 9.18 13.55 -36.36
CA SER A 234 9.91 12.94 -37.47
C SER A 234 10.24 13.92 -38.58
N ASP A 235 9.36 14.89 -38.85
CA ASP A 235 9.56 15.89 -39.91
C ASP A 235 10.58 16.93 -39.48
N LEU A 236 10.55 17.35 -38.21
CA LEU A 236 11.57 18.23 -37.64
C LEU A 236 12.97 17.59 -37.72
N VAL A 237 13.08 16.29 -37.42
CA VAL A 237 14.34 15.54 -37.58
C VAL A 237 14.78 15.53 -39.05
N ARG A 238 13.87 15.26 -40.00
CA ARG A 238 14.18 15.27 -41.43
C ARG A 238 14.64 16.64 -41.93
N GLN A 239 14.03 17.73 -41.47
CA GLN A 239 14.38 19.10 -41.88
C GLN A 239 15.83 19.48 -41.55
N VAL A 240 16.42 18.92 -40.49
CA VAL A 240 17.82 19.15 -40.10
C VAL A 240 18.78 18.04 -40.53
N THR A 241 18.28 17.04 -41.28
CA THR A 241 19.03 15.87 -41.72
C THR A 241 19.17 15.85 -43.24
N SER A 242 20.27 16.40 -43.75
CA SER A 242 20.62 16.25 -45.16
C SER A 242 21.21 14.86 -45.44
N PRO A 243 20.87 14.19 -46.56
CA PRO A 243 21.51 12.93 -46.96
C PRO A 243 23.03 13.07 -46.98
N ASN A 244 23.74 12.09 -46.40
CA ASN A 244 25.20 12.09 -46.23
C ASN A 244 25.78 13.29 -45.44
N GLY A 245 24.93 14.04 -44.73
CA GLY A 245 25.35 15.16 -43.88
C GLY A 245 25.84 14.74 -42.50
N THR A 246 26.36 15.72 -41.75
CA THR A 246 26.87 15.52 -40.38
C THR A 246 25.79 15.01 -39.43
N THR A 247 24.56 15.53 -39.51
CA THR A 247 23.42 15.06 -38.71
C THR A 247 23.09 13.59 -39.01
N ALA A 248 23.07 13.19 -40.28
CA ALA A 248 22.78 11.81 -40.68
C ALA A 248 23.84 10.84 -40.14
N ALA A 249 25.11 11.22 -40.17
CA ALA A 249 26.20 10.43 -39.61
C ALA A 249 26.10 10.27 -38.08
N ALA A 250 25.62 11.29 -37.36
CA ALA A 250 25.41 11.18 -35.92
C ALA A 250 24.19 10.30 -35.58
N LEU A 251 23.08 10.45 -36.30
CA LEU A 251 21.86 9.66 -36.07
C LEU A 251 22.06 8.17 -36.34
N SER A 252 22.87 7.80 -37.34
CA SER A 252 23.18 6.39 -37.62
C SER A 252 23.91 5.69 -36.48
N VAL A 253 24.71 6.44 -35.68
CA VAL A 253 25.33 5.91 -34.46
C VAL A 253 24.28 5.66 -33.39
N PHE A 254 23.30 6.56 -33.20
CA PHE A 254 22.21 6.36 -32.23
C PHE A 254 21.34 5.15 -32.59
N GLU A 255 21.02 4.99 -33.87
CA GLU A 255 20.28 3.84 -34.40
C GLU A 255 21.06 2.54 -34.22
N GLY A 256 22.35 2.53 -34.59
CA GLY A 256 23.23 1.37 -34.44
C GLY A 256 23.45 0.96 -32.98
N LYS A 257 23.30 1.88 -32.02
CA LYS A 257 23.37 1.63 -30.58
C LYS A 257 22.01 1.41 -29.91
N ARG A 258 20.91 1.37 -30.68
CA ARG A 258 19.55 1.15 -30.18
C ARG A 258 19.16 2.10 -29.05
N LEU A 259 19.36 3.40 -29.28
CA LEU A 259 18.92 4.45 -28.36
C LEU A 259 17.43 4.35 -28.02
N ASP A 260 16.62 3.85 -28.96
CA ASP A 260 15.19 3.55 -28.76
C ASP A 260 14.95 2.59 -27.58
N LEU A 261 15.67 1.46 -27.54
CA LEU A 261 15.54 0.47 -26.46
C LEU A 261 16.05 1.01 -25.13
N LEU A 262 17.14 1.78 -25.14
CA LEU A 262 17.68 2.38 -23.93
C LEU A 262 16.70 3.37 -23.30
N VAL A 263 16.04 4.19 -24.12
CA VAL A 263 15.00 5.12 -23.67
C VAL A 263 13.79 4.36 -23.13
N GLU A 264 13.36 3.29 -23.82
CA GLU A 264 12.27 2.43 -23.37
C GLU A 264 12.56 1.81 -21.99
N GLU A 265 13.76 1.24 -21.80
CA GLU A 265 14.19 0.66 -20.53
C GLU A 265 14.22 1.70 -19.40
N ALA A 266 14.82 2.87 -19.65
CA ALA A 266 14.90 3.95 -18.67
C ALA A 266 13.51 4.44 -18.24
N MET A 267 12.59 4.62 -19.20
CA MET A 267 11.22 5.01 -18.94
C MET A 267 10.43 3.93 -18.21
N ALA A 268 10.62 2.65 -18.57
CA ALA A 268 10.01 1.53 -17.86
C ALA A 268 10.45 1.49 -16.39
N ARG A 269 11.75 1.71 -16.11
CA ARG A 269 12.26 1.79 -14.74
C ARG A 269 11.68 2.98 -13.97
N ALA A 270 11.57 4.15 -14.61
CA ALA A 270 10.96 5.34 -14.01
C ALA A 270 9.48 5.10 -13.67
N LYS A 271 8.72 4.49 -14.59
CA LYS A 271 7.32 4.08 -14.37
C LYS A 271 7.19 3.12 -13.20
N ALA A 272 8.05 2.10 -13.13
CA ALA A 272 8.08 1.15 -12.01
C ALA A 272 8.38 1.86 -10.68
N ARG A 273 9.34 2.80 -10.67
CA ARG A 273 9.68 3.57 -9.46
C ARG A 273 8.52 4.44 -8.97
N SER A 274 7.78 5.06 -9.87
CA SER A 274 6.56 5.84 -9.54
C SER A 274 5.57 4.98 -8.73
N ARG A 275 5.36 3.73 -9.16
CA ARG A 275 4.49 2.77 -8.48
C ARG A 275 5.00 2.35 -7.11
N GLU A 276 6.28 2.02 -7.02
CA GLU A 276 6.93 1.67 -5.75
C GLU A 276 6.76 2.79 -4.71
N MET A 277 6.94 4.05 -5.13
CA MET A 277 6.77 5.22 -4.26
C MET A 277 5.33 5.37 -3.78
N ALA A 278 4.35 5.15 -4.67
CA ALA A 278 2.94 5.22 -4.32
C ALA A 278 2.56 4.19 -3.27
N GLN A 279 2.99 2.95 -3.48
CA GLN A 279 2.74 1.84 -2.56
C GLN A 279 3.36 2.08 -1.17
N SER A 280 4.58 2.62 -1.12
CA SER A 280 5.25 2.92 0.16
C SER A 280 4.47 3.93 1.01
N VAL A 281 3.79 4.89 0.37
CA VAL A 281 2.93 5.83 1.09
C VAL A 281 1.65 5.15 1.57
N THR A 282 0.98 4.36 0.72
CA THR A 282 -0.23 3.61 1.11
C THR A 282 0.04 2.64 2.26
N ARG A 283 1.20 1.97 2.25
CA ARG A 283 1.61 1.00 3.28
C ARG A 283 2.29 1.64 4.50
N HIS A 284 2.31 2.97 4.60
CA HIS A 284 3.03 3.67 5.68
C HIS A 284 2.52 3.31 7.08
N VAL A 285 1.24 2.95 7.21
CA VAL A 285 0.65 2.51 8.48
C VAL A 285 1.34 1.28 9.07
N LEU A 286 1.85 0.38 8.22
CA LEU A 286 2.59 -0.81 8.67
C LEU A 286 3.89 -0.42 9.40
N MET A 287 4.56 0.64 8.95
CA MET A 287 5.76 1.17 9.61
C MET A 287 5.44 1.82 10.95
N LYS A 288 4.19 2.16 11.25
CA LYS A 288 3.78 2.70 12.55
C LYS A 288 3.25 1.63 13.50
N ALA A 289 3.03 0.40 13.05
CA ALA A 289 2.44 -0.67 13.85
C ALA A 289 3.36 -1.08 15.02
N SER A 290 3.09 -0.63 16.24
CA SER A 290 3.89 -1.01 17.42
C SER A 290 3.75 -2.51 17.75
N ARG A 291 2.55 -3.05 17.58
CA ARG A 291 2.20 -4.46 17.80
C ARG A 291 1.79 -5.13 16.50
N ILE A 292 2.40 -6.27 16.19
CA ILE A 292 2.18 -7.00 14.95
C ILE A 292 1.77 -8.44 15.27
N VAL A 293 0.62 -8.86 14.76
CA VAL A 293 0.24 -10.28 14.75
C VAL A 293 0.79 -10.91 13.47
N VAL A 294 1.58 -11.96 13.61
CA VAL A 294 2.15 -12.71 12.50
C VAL A 294 1.50 -14.07 12.48
N LYS A 295 0.83 -14.42 11.39
CA LYS A 295 0.30 -15.76 11.17
C LYS A 295 1.20 -16.52 10.22
N VAL A 296 1.54 -17.76 10.57
CA VAL A 296 2.23 -18.69 9.67
C VAL A 296 1.40 -19.96 9.45
N GLY A 297 1.10 -20.26 8.18
CA GLY A 297 0.25 -21.39 7.80
C GLY A 297 0.97 -22.75 7.81
N SER A 298 0.19 -23.83 7.89
CA SER A 298 0.71 -25.22 7.89
C SER A 298 1.62 -25.51 6.69
N SER A 299 1.26 -25.07 5.49
CA SER A 299 2.06 -25.30 4.28
C SER A 299 3.43 -24.59 4.30
N THR A 300 3.55 -23.52 5.08
CA THR A 300 4.81 -22.78 5.24
C THR A 300 5.71 -23.43 6.30
N VAL A 301 5.13 -23.93 7.40
CA VAL A 301 5.89 -24.54 8.52
C VAL A 301 6.10 -26.06 8.38
N THR A 302 5.55 -26.69 7.35
CA THR A 302 5.65 -28.14 7.11
C THR A 302 6.57 -28.41 5.93
N ASP A 303 7.44 -29.41 6.04
CA ASP A 303 8.31 -29.86 4.95
C ASP A 303 7.62 -30.91 4.06
N PRO A 304 8.20 -31.29 2.90
CA PRO A 304 7.62 -32.31 2.02
C PRO A 304 7.49 -33.71 2.64
N THR A 305 8.20 -33.99 3.75
CA THR A 305 8.11 -35.26 4.48
C THR A 305 6.94 -35.29 5.46
N GLY A 306 6.27 -34.15 5.67
CA GLY A 306 5.16 -33.99 6.60
C GLY A 306 5.59 -33.66 8.03
N GLY A 307 6.87 -33.35 8.26
CA GLY A 307 7.43 -32.85 9.51
C GLY A 307 7.57 -31.33 9.52
N LEU A 308 8.17 -30.76 10.58
CA LEU A 308 8.39 -29.30 10.67
C LEU A 308 9.53 -28.84 9.75
N ASN A 309 9.30 -27.78 9.00
CA ASN A 309 10.30 -27.12 8.18
C ASN A 309 11.18 -26.19 9.02
N ILE A 310 12.22 -26.76 9.63
CA ILE A 310 13.13 -26.03 10.55
C ILE A 310 13.78 -24.81 9.89
N LYS A 311 14.11 -24.87 8.59
CA LYS A 311 14.74 -23.74 7.88
C LYS A 311 13.83 -22.52 7.82
N VAL A 312 12.54 -22.75 7.51
CA VAL A 312 11.55 -21.67 7.46
C VAL A 312 11.27 -21.12 8.86
N LEU A 313 11.18 -21.99 9.87
CA LEU A 313 11.00 -21.57 11.27
C LEU A 313 12.19 -20.73 11.77
N GLU A 314 13.43 -21.13 11.46
CA GLU A 314 14.63 -20.40 11.86
C GLU A 314 14.69 -19.00 11.23
N GLU A 315 14.38 -18.90 9.93
CA GLU A 315 14.33 -17.61 9.23
C GLU A 315 13.17 -16.73 9.71
N LEU A 316 12.02 -17.31 10.06
CA LEU A 316 10.91 -16.59 10.68
C LEU A 316 11.30 -16.03 12.05
N VAL A 317 11.91 -16.86 12.91
CA VAL A 317 12.35 -16.45 14.25
C VAL A 317 13.41 -15.35 14.17
N ARG A 318 14.35 -15.44 13.22
CA ARG A 318 15.34 -14.37 12.97
C ARG A 318 14.65 -13.03 12.65
N GLN A 319 13.65 -13.05 11.77
CA GLN A 319 12.91 -11.84 11.39
C GLN A 319 12.07 -11.27 12.55
N ILE A 320 11.46 -12.14 13.37
CA ILE A 320 10.73 -11.71 14.59
C ILE A 320 11.71 -11.06 15.59
N ALA A 321 12.88 -11.66 15.79
CA ALA A 321 13.91 -11.11 16.67
C ALA A 321 14.38 -9.73 16.20
N GLU A 322 14.54 -9.54 14.89
CA GLU A 322 14.89 -8.24 14.30
C GLU A 322 13.78 -7.20 14.51
N LEU A 323 12.50 -7.55 14.31
CA LEU A 323 11.38 -6.65 14.63
C LEU A 323 11.35 -6.25 16.12
N MET A 324 11.57 -7.21 17.02
CA MET A 324 11.65 -6.93 18.45
C MET A 324 12.82 -6.02 18.81
N SER A 325 13.97 -6.16 18.15
CA SER A 325 15.12 -5.27 18.33
C SER A 325 14.82 -3.82 17.92
N LEU A 326 13.89 -3.62 16.98
CA LEU A 326 13.35 -2.32 16.58
C LEU A 326 12.25 -1.79 17.53
N GLY A 327 12.02 -2.46 18.67
CA GLY A 327 11.04 -2.06 19.68
C GLY A 327 9.60 -2.47 19.36
N ARG A 328 9.38 -3.40 18.42
CA ARG A 328 8.04 -3.91 18.08
C ARG A 328 7.64 -5.04 19.02
N GLU A 329 6.35 -5.11 19.33
CA GLU A 329 5.72 -6.26 19.97
C GLU A 329 5.23 -7.24 18.90
N VAL A 330 5.52 -8.53 19.05
CA VAL A 330 5.14 -9.55 18.07
C VAL A 330 4.35 -10.66 18.75
N ILE A 331 3.20 -11.00 18.17
CA ILE A 331 2.39 -12.16 18.55
C ILE A 331 2.40 -13.14 17.38
N LEU A 332 2.82 -14.38 17.62
CA LEU A 332 2.93 -15.40 16.58
C LEU A 332 1.73 -16.36 16.67
N VAL A 333 0.93 -16.43 15.61
CA VAL A 333 -0.12 -17.44 15.43
C VAL A 333 0.41 -18.51 14.49
N SER A 334 0.75 -19.67 15.04
CA SER A 334 1.43 -20.73 14.29
C SER A 334 0.54 -21.95 14.11
N SER A 335 0.40 -22.41 12.86
CA SER A 335 -0.01 -23.79 12.60
C SER A 335 1.16 -24.77 12.78
N GLY A 336 0.98 -26.05 12.42
CA GLY A 336 2.06 -27.04 12.35
C GLY A 336 2.07 -28.09 13.47
N ALA A 337 1.20 -27.98 14.49
CA ALA A 337 1.12 -28.96 15.57
C ALA A 337 0.86 -30.38 15.05
N VAL A 338 -0.16 -30.59 14.22
CA VAL A 338 -0.47 -31.90 13.63
C VAL A 338 0.72 -32.48 12.83
N ALA A 339 1.44 -31.63 12.08
CA ALA A 339 2.62 -32.04 11.30
C ALA A 339 3.78 -32.45 12.22
N ALA A 340 4.04 -31.68 13.28
CA ALA A 340 5.03 -32.00 14.30
C ALA A 340 4.72 -33.33 15.01
N GLY A 341 3.44 -33.57 15.33
CA GLY A 341 2.98 -34.80 15.97
C GLY A 341 3.18 -36.01 15.06
N ARG A 342 2.83 -35.88 13.78
CA ARG A 342 3.06 -36.92 12.77
C ARG A 342 4.55 -37.21 12.59
N GLY A 343 5.38 -36.18 12.49
CA GLY A 343 6.84 -36.32 12.40
C GLY A 343 7.42 -37.08 13.59
N LYS A 344 6.98 -36.74 14.82
CA LYS A 344 7.41 -37.41 16.05
C LYS A 344 6.99 -38.88 16.08
N LEU A 345 5.76 -39.22 15.75
CA LEU A 345 5.30 -40.61 15.72
C LEU A 345 6.04 -41.43 14.64
N ASN A 346 6.24 -40.87 13.45
CA ASN A 346 6.99 -41.53 12.39
C ASN A 346 8.43 -41.85 12.81
N SER A 347 9.09 -40.94 13.55
CA SER A 347 10.45 -41.17 14.06
C SER A 347 10.54 -42.28 15.12
N GLN A 348 9.45 -42.53 15.85
CA GLN A 348 9.37 -43.60 16.85
C GLN A 348 9.14 -44.98 16.21
N ILE A 349 8.44 -45.04 15.06
CA ILE A 349 8.19 -46.30 14.33
C ILE A 349 9.49 -46.88 13.73
N SER A 350 10.52 -46.06 13.53
CA SER A 350 11.86 -46.52 13.14
C SER A 350 12.66 -47.15 14.30
N SER A 351 12.10 -47.26 15.51
CA SER A 351 12.70 -47.96 16.66
C SER A 351 12.05 -49.34 16.89
N PRO A 352 12.77 -50.37 17.37
CA PRO A 352 12.32 -51.77 17.35
C PRO A 352 11.21 -52.15 18.36
N ALA A 353 10.65 -51.21 19.11
CA ALA A 353 9.66 -51.49 20.15
C ALA A 353 8.27 -50.99 19.72
N GLY A 354 7.41 -51.95 19.39
CA GLY A 354 6.16 -51.74 18.68
C GLY A 354 5.15 -50.80 19.33
N VAL A 355 4.69 -49.84 18.56
CA VAL A 355 3.34 -49.28 18.68
C VAL A 355 2.51 -49.90 17.55
N ARG A 356 1.43 -50.57 17.92
CA ARG A 356 0.53 -51.25 16.97
C ARG A 356 0.01 -50.27 15.92
N ARG A 357 0.04 -50.68 14.65
CA ARG A 357 -0.78 -50.09 13.58
C ARG A 357 -2.25 -50.12 14.02
N GLY A 358 -2.83 -48.96 14.28
CA GLY A 358 -4.25 -48.77 14.04
C GLY A 358 -4.51 -49.04 12.57
N THR A 359 -5.30 -50.06 12.28
CA THR A 359 -5.72 -50.46 10.94
C THR A 359 -6.54 -49.35 10.28
N GLY A 360 -6.16 -48.87 9.09
CA GLY A 360 -7.06 -48.07 8.25
C GLY A 360 -6.36 -47.21 7.20
N SER A 361 -6.46 -47.64 5.94
CA SER A 361 -6.52 -46.93 4.65
C SER A 361 -6.10 -45.44 4.51
N THR A 362 -5.67 -45.12 3.29
CA THR A 362 -5.58 -43.82 2.62
C THR A 362 -6.87 -42.97 2.58
N GLY A 363 -7.59 -42.85 3.70
CA GLY A 363 -8.79 -42.05 3.88
C GLY A 363 -8.61 -41.05 5.03
N SER A 364 -9.38 -39.96 4.99
CA SER A 364 -9.50 -38.92 6.02
C SER A 364 -9.17 -39.41 7.44
N ALA A 365 -8.16 -38.79 8.08
CA ALA A 365 -7.93 -38.98 9.50
C ALA A 365 -9.23 -38.71 10.26
N SER A 366 -9.60 -39.55 11.22
CA SER A 366 -10.76 -39.26 12.06
C SER A 366 -10.51 -37.98 12.87
N VAL A 367 -11.56 -37.24 13.25
CA VAL A 367 -11.44 -36.04 14.12
C VAL A 367 -10.56 -36.37 15.35
N SER A 368 -10.75 -37.56 15.92
CA SER A 368 -9.97 -38.08 17.04
C SER A 368 -8.47 -38.21 16.74
N ASP A 369 -8.07 -38.62 15.54
CA ASP A 369 -6.66 -38.75 15.16
C ASP A 369 -5.97 -37.39 15.03
N LYS A 370 -6.70 -36.38 14.51
CA LYS A 370 -6.17 -35.02 14.37
C LYS A 370 -5.96 -34.37 15.74
N GLN A 371 -6.88 -34.56 16.69
CA GLN A 371 -6.74 -34.07 18.06
C GLN A 371 -5.53 -34.70 18.77
N VAL A 372 -5.34 -36.02 18.63
CA VAL A 372 -4.18 -36.73 19.21
C VAL A 372 -2.87 -36.22 18.60
N LEU A 373 -2.79 -36.10 17.27
CA LEU A 373 -1.62 -35.57 16.59
C LEU A 373 -1.32 -34.12 16.99
N SER A 374 -2.35 -33.28 17.10
CA SER A 374 -2.20 -31.89 17.54
C SER A 374 -1.70 -31.82 18.99
N ALA A 375 -2.26 -32.61 19.91
CA ALA A 375 -1.82 -32.67 21.30
C ALA A 375 -0.34 -33.09 21.45
N ILE A 376 0.08 -34.16 20.75
CA ILE A 376 1.48 -34.61 20.75
C ILE A 376 2.40 -33.55 20.14
N GLY A 377 1.98 -33.02 18.99
CA GLY A 377 2.81 -32.14 18.19
C GLY A 377 2.90 -30.72 18.70
N GLN A 378 1.91 -30.25 19.46
CA GLN A 378 1.94 -28.92 20.07
C GLN A 378 3.12 -28.77 21.05
N ALA A 379 3.42 -29.81 21.83
CA ALA A 379 4.61 -29.83 22.69
C ALA A 379 5.92 -29.76 21.87
N VAL A 380 5.97 -30.47 20.75
CA VAL A 380 7.14 -30.48 19.83
C VAL A 380 7.32 -29.12 19.16
N LEU A 381 6.23 -28.52 18.70
CA LEU A 381 6.22 -27.21 18.07
C LEU A 381 6.73 -26.14 19.05
N MET A 382 6.24 -26.14 20.28
CA MET A 382 6.71 -25.21 21.32
C MET A 382 8.18 -25.42 21.67
N GLN A 383 8.64 -26.66 21.84
CA GLN A 383 10.05 -26.94 22.10
C GLN A 383 10.96 -26.46 20.97
N THR A 384 10.49 -26.60 19.73
CA THR A 384 11.22 -26.13 18.54
C THR A 384 11.32 -24.61 18.55
N TYR A 385 10.21 -23.91 18.79
CA TYR A 385 10.23 -22.44 18.92
C TYR A 385 11.11 -21.98 20.08
N GLU A 386 10.99 -22.58 21.27
CA GLU A 386 11.80 -22.25 22.44
C GLU A 386 13.30 -22.34 22.11
N THR A 387 13.70 -23.44 21.46
CA THR A 387 15.10 -23.65 21.05
C THR A 387 15.59 -22.57 20.08
N LEU A 388 14.75 -22.17 19.13
CA LEU A 388 15.11 -21.17 18.12
C LEU A 388 15.14 -19.75 18.70
N PHE A 389 14.15 -19.36 19.51
CA PHE A 389 14.06 -18.04 20.13
C PHE A 389 15.12 -17.84 21.22
N ALA A 390 15.50 -18.91 21.95
CA ALA A 390 16.57 -18.86 22.94
C ALA A 390 17.92 -18.39 22.34
N LYS A 391 18.18 -18.65 21.05
CA LYS A 391 19.39 -18.16 20.35
C LYS A 391 19.47 -16.62 20.32
N TYR A 392 18.33 -15.95 20.42
CA TYR A 392 18.21 -14.48 20.41
C TYR A 392 17.94 -13.90 21.79
N GLY A 393 17.92 -14.74 22.85
CA GLY A 393 17.58 -14.31 24.21
C GLY A 393 16.13 -13.86 24.36
N ILE A 394 15.23 -14.35 23.49
CA ILE A 394 13.81 -14.01 23.52
C ILE A 394 13.05 -15.13 24.23
N THR A 395 12.27 -14.74 25.25
CA THR A 395 11.34 -15.65 25.93
C THR A 395 10.03 -15.74 25.14
N ILE A 396 9.49 -16.94 25.03
CA ILE A 396 8.16 -17.17 24.45
C ILE A 396 7.18 -17.65 25.52
N ALA A 397 5.88 -17.48 25.24
CA ALA A 397 4.81 -18.02 26.07
C ALA A 397 3.80 -18.77 25.20
N GLN A 398 3.45 -20.00 25.60
CA GLN A 398 2.40 -20.75 24.93
C GLN A 398 1.03 -20.20 25.33
N VAL A 399 0.15 -19.99 24.33
CA VAL A 399 -1.26 -19.71 24.56
C VAL A 399 -2.10 -20.59 23.63
N LEU A 400 -3.07 -21.30 24.20
CA LEU A 400 -4.01 -22.13 23.46
C LEU A 400 -5.41 -21.55 23.60
N LEU A 401 -6.05 -21.27 22.48
CA LEU A 401 -7.35 -20.59 22.44
C LEU A 401 -8.39 -21.41 21.70
N THR A 402 -9.65 -21.17 22.04
CA THR A 402 -10.85 -21.70 21.41
C THR A 402 -11.76 -20.56 21.01
N LYS A 403 -12.84 -20.86 20.26
CA LYS A 403 -13.85 -19.86 19.88
C LYS A 403 -14.46 -19.15 21.10
N ASP A 404 -14.68 -19.89 22.18
CA ASP A 404 -15.30 -19.39 23.42
C ASP A 404 -14.47 -18.33 24.13
N ASP A 405 -13.15 -18.34 23.92
CA ASP A 405 -12.24 -17.35 24.53
C ASP A 405 -12.42 -15.95 23.94
N PHE A 406 -13.11 -15.83 22.80
CA PHE A 406 -13.44 -14.55 22.17
C PHE A 406 -14.92 -14.16 22.34
N THR A 407 -15.83 -15.11 22.50
CA THR A 407 -17.28 -14.84 22.60
C THR A 407 -17.73 -14.61 24.03
N ILE A 408 -17.07 -15.22 25.01
CA ILE A 408 -17.39 -15.03 26.43
C ILE A 408 -16.63 -13.82 26.95
N ALA A 409 -17.34 -12.73 27.27
CA ALA A 409 -16.75 -11.44 27.67
C ALA A 409 -15.67 -11.56 28.76
N LYS A 410 -15.91 -12.36 29.80
CA LYS A 410 -14.93 -12.60 30.87
C LYS A 410 -13.66 -13.29 30.36
N ARG A 411 -13.77 -14.31 29.50
CA ARG A 411 -12.61 -15.02 28.94
C ARG A 411 -11.84 -14.13 27.97
N SER A 412 -12.56 -13.37 27.15
CA SER A 412 -11.99 -12.39 26.21
C SER A 412 -11.16 -11.33 26.95
N SER A 413 -11.69 -10.76 28.03
CA SER A 413 -10.94 -9.80 28.87
C SER A 413 -9.69 -10.42 29.50
N ILE A 414 -9.78 -11.65 30.04
CA ILE A 414 -8.61 -12.35 30.60
C ILE A 414 -7.56 -12.63 29.52
N CYS A 415 -8.00 -13.06 28.33
CA CYS A 415 -7.13 -13.34 27.20
C CYS A 415 -6.39 -12.05 26.76
N ARG A 416 -7.13 -10.95 26.55
CA ARG A 416 -6.56 -9.64 26.23
C ARG A 416 -5.50 -9.23 27.25
N ASN A 417 -5.86 -9.18 28.54
CA ASN A 417 -4.95 -8.74 29.61
C ASN A 417 -3.68 -9.60 29.66
N THR A 418 -3.83 -10.92 29.47
CA THR A 418 -2.68 -11.84 29.47
C THR A 418 -1.75 -11.56 28.29
N LEU A 419 -2.29 -11.39 27.08
CA LEU A 419 -1.50 -11.12 25.89
C LEU A 419 -0.81 -9.75 25.96
N GLU A 420 -1.49 -8.72 26.47
CA GLU A 420 -0.92 -7.39 26.69
C GLU A 420 0.22 -7.42 27.70
N GLU A 421 0.05 -8.11 28.83
CA GLU A 421 1.09 -8.24 29.85
C GLU A 421 2.32 -8.96 29.31
N LEU A 422 2.13 -10.05 28.54
CA LEU A 422 3.23 -10.76 27.88
C LEU A 422 4.01 -9.83 26.94
N CYS A 423 3.30 -9.08 26.08
CA CYS A 423 3.92 -8.15 25.14
C CYS A 423 4.69 -7.04 25.86
N SER A 424 4.12 -6.46 26.92
CA SER A 424 4.76 -5.40 27.71
C SER A 424 6.09 -5.84 28.34
N ARG A 425 6.22 -7.14 28.64
CA ARG A 425 7.44 -7.77 29.18
C ARG A 425 8.42 -8.23 28.09
N ARG A 426 8.14 -7.91 26.82
CA ARG A 426 8.88 -8.39 25.64
C ARG A 426 8.94 -9.91 25.53
N ILE A 427 7.87 -10.59 25.92
CA ILE A 427 7.69 -12.04 25.71
C ILE A 427 6.87 -12.20 24.43
N VAL A 428 7.26 -13.13 23.55
CA VAL A 428 6.49 -13.43 22.32
C VAL A 428 5.43 -14.49 22.62
N PRO A 429 4.12 -14.16 22.57
CA PRO A 429 3.09 -15.17 22.66
C PRO A 429 3.08 -16.02 21.38
N VAL A 430 3.17 -17.33 21.53
CA VAL A 430 3.00 -18.31 20.45
C VAL A 430 1.64 -18.96 20.63
N ILE A 431 0.69 -18.53 19.80
CA ILE A 431 -0.71 -18.87 19.86
C ILE A 431 -1.03 -19.97 18.85
N ASN A 432 -1.82 -20.95 19.27
CA ASN A 432 -2.47 -21.91 18.38
C ASN A 432 -3.89 -22.21 18.86
N GLU A 433 -4.71 -22.77 17.98
CA GLU A 433 -6.01 -23.30 18.38
C GLU A 433 -5.83 -24.51 19.31
N ASN A 434 -6.67 -24.62 20.33
CA ASN A 434 -6.64 -25.75 21.26
C ASN A 434 -7.38 -26.97 20.67
N ASP A 435 -6.84 -27.52 19.57
CA ASP A 435 -7.43 -28.65 18.85
C ASP A 435 -7.70 -29.85 19.77
N ALA A 436 -6.88 -30.05 20.81
CA ALA A 436 -6.98 -31.20 21.71
C ALA A 436 -8.30 -31.25 22.50
N VAL A 437 -8.99 -30.11 22.65
CA VAL A 437 -10.25 -29.99 23.39
C VAL A 437 -11.36 -29.33 22.57
N SER A 438 -11.09 -28.95 21.33
CA SER A 438 -12.07 -28.39 20.40
C SER A 438 -12.73 -29.52 19.61
N VAL A 439 -14.04 -29.67 19.75
CA VAL A 439 -14.86 -30.66 19.02
C VAL A 439 -15.55 -30.08 17.78
N ASP A 440 -15.56 -28.76 17.64
CA ASP A 440 -16.29 -28.02 16.60
C ASP A 440 -15.45 -27.89 15.31
N GLU A 441 -15.12 -29.01 14.66
CA GLU A 441 -14.48 -28.97 13.33
C GLU A 441 -15.43 -28.53 12.20
N ILE A 442 -16.72 -28.32 12.50
CA ILE A 442 -17.71 -27.87 11.53
C ILE A 442 -18.12 -26.43 11.84
N LYS A 443 -17.22 -25.46 11.52
CA LYS A 443 -17.53 -24.18 10.81
C LYS A 443 -16.61 -22.98 11.06
N LEU A 444 -15.66 -23.03 11.99
CA LEU A 444 -14.74 -21.90 12.27
C LEU A 444 -13.38 -22.46 12.73
N GLY A 445 -12.51 -22.89 11.82
CA GLY A 445 -11.32 -23.66 12.21
C GLY A 445 -10.14 -23.50 11.26
N ASP A 446 -9.69 -22.26 11.05
CA ASP A 446 -8.36 -22.02 10.50
C ASP A 446 -7.63 -20.92 11.28
N ASN A 447 -6.30 -21.03 11.33
CA ASN A 447 -5.47 -20.05 12.02
C ASN A 447 -5.49 -18.67 11.35
N ASP A 448 -6.03 -18.53 10.13
CA ASP A 448 -6.25 -17.22 9.50
C ASP A 448 -7.31 -16.45 10.31
N THR A 449 -8.46 -17.07 10.60
CA THR A 449 -9.53 -16.47 11.42
C THR A 449 -9.09 -16.25 12.87
N LEU A 450 -8.36 -17.21 13.47
CA LEU A 450 -7.79 -17.04 14.81
C LEU A 450 -6.87 -15.82 14.86
N SER A 451 -6.01 -15.64 13.84
CA SER A 451 -5.07 -14.52 13.81
C SER A 451 -5.77 -13.17 13.67
N ALA A 452 -6.86 -13.08 12.90
CA ALA A 452 -7.67 -11.87 12.84
C ALA A 452 -8.35 -11.57 14.18
N ARG A 453 -8.93 -12.58 14.84
CA ARG A 453 -9.54 -12.40 16.17
C ARG A 453 -8.54 -11.95 17.22
N VAL A 454 -7.34 -12.54 17.22
CA VAL A 454 -6.24 -12.11 18.10
C VAL A 454 -5.84 -10.67 17.80
N ALA A 455 -5.68 -10.31 16.52
CA ALA A 455 -5.33 -8.95 16.10
C ALA A 455 -6.36 -7.93 16.58
N VAL A 456 -7.65 -8.22 16.41
CA VAL A 456 -8.75 -7.37 16.92
C VAL A 456 -8.74 -7.31 18.44
N LEU A 457 -8.57 -8.45 19.12
CA LEU A 457 -8.60 -8.52 20.59
C LEU A 457 -7.52 -7.67 21.25
N VAL A 458 -6.32 -7.60 20.65
CA VAL A 458 -5.16 -6.87 21.20
C VAL A 458 -4.91 -5.54 20.50
N GLU A 459 -5.87 -5.09 19.66
CA GLU A 459 -5.78 -3.83 18.89
C GLU A 459 -4.43 -3.71 18.16
N ALA A 460 -4.06 -4.77 17.45
CA ALA A 460 -2.78 -4.84 16.76
C ALA A 460 -2.67 -3.75 15.69
N GLY A 461 -1.48 -3.17 15.54
CA GLY A 461 -1.24 -2.18 14.49
C GLY A 461 -1.13 -2.78 13.09
N ALA A 462 -0.93 -4.10 12.98
CA ALA A 462 -0.95 -4.84 11.72
C ALA A 462 -1.16 -6.35 11.93
N LEU A 463 -1.76 -7.00 10.93
CA LEU A 463 -1.80 -8.46 10.77
C LEU A 463 -1.03 -8.87 9.52
N ILE A 464 -0.03 -9.74 9.66
CA ILE A 464 0.77 -10.26 8.54
C ILE A 464 0.53 -11.77 8.42
N ILE A 465 -0.09 -12.18 7.32
CA ILE A 465 -0.40 -13.57 6.99
C ILE A 465 0.67 -14.11 6.03
N LEU A 466 1.54 -14.96 6.55
CA LEU A 466 2.54 -15.68 5.77
C LEU A 466 1.98 -17.02 5.28
N THR A 467 1.96 -17.18 3.95
CA THR A 467 1.37 -18.32 3.24
C THR A 467 2.35 -18.87 2.19
N ASP A 468 1.94 -19.87 1.41
CA ASP A 468 2.67 -20.48 0.32
C ASP A 468 2.42 -19.79 -1.04
N THR A 469 1.44 -18.88 -1.09
CA THR A 469 1.13 -18.05 -2.27
C THR A 469 1.76 -16.68 -2.16
N ASP A 470 2.04 -16.05 -3.30
CA ASP A 470 2.60 -14.69 -3.33
C ASP A 470 1.65 -13.60 -2.82
N GLY A 471 0.35 -13.88 -2.78
CA GLY A 471 -0.70 -12.97 -2.34
C GLY A 471 -2.01 -13.27 -3.09
N LEU A 472 -2.93 -12.31 -3.13
CA LEU A 472 -4.17 -12.40 -3.90
C LEU A 472 -3.90 -12.05 -5.36
N PHE A 473 -4.32 -12.92 -6.27
CA PHE A 473 -4.26 -12.68 -7.72
C PHE A 473 -5.62 -12.26 -8.27
N SER A 474 -5.63 -11.56 -9.40
CA SER A 474 -6.85 -11.16 -10.12
C SER A 474 -7.69 -12.34 -10.62
N ALA A 475 -7.08 -13.52 -10.75
CA ALA A 475 -7.67 -14.81 -11.09
C ALA A 475 -6.75 -15.92 -10.54
N ASP A 476 -7.18 -17.20 -10.56
CA ASP A 476 -6.32 -18.32 -10.12
C ASP A 476 -5.11 -18.45 -11.07
N PRO A 477 -3.86 -18.19 -10.61
CA PRO A 477 -2.68 -18.19 -11.47
C PRO A 477 -2.30 -19.57 -11.99
N ARG A 478 -2.89 -20.64 -11.44
CA ARG A 478 -2.73 -22.01 -11.95
C ARG A 478 -3.59 -22.27 -13.18
N LYS A 479 -4.60 -21.43 -13.42
CA LYS A 479 -5.59 -21.59 -14.50
C LYS A 479 -5.51 -20.46 -15.53
N ASP A 480 -5.26 -19.24 -15.08
CA ASP A 480 -5.14 -18.07 -15.94
C ASP A 480 -3.69 -17.57 -15.98
N PRO A 481 -2.97 -17.71 -17.11
CA PRO A 481 -1.61 -17.21 -17.25
C PRO A 481 -1.51 -15.68 -17.23
N ASN A 482 -2.63 -14.96 -17.42
CA ASN A 482 -2.69 -13.50 -17.31
C ASN A 482 -3.01 -13.02 -15.89
N ALA A 483 -3.20 -13.92 -14.93
CA ALA A 483 -3.46 -13.56 -13.54
C ALA A 483 -2.34 -12.66 -12.99
N ARG A 484 -2.72 -11.50 -12.46
CA ARG A 484 -1.78 -10.54 -11.88
C ARG A 484 -1.93 -10.48 -10.38
N LEU A 485 -0.81 -10.45 -9.66
CA LEU A 485 -0.79 -10.22 -8.22
C LEU A 485 -1.35 -8.82 -7.93
N LEU A 486 -2.41 -8.77 -7.12
CA LEU A 486 -2.97 -7.52 -6.61
C LEU A 486 -2.07 -7.03 -5.49
N ARG A 487 -1.52 -5.82 -5.66
CA ARG A 487 -0.57 -5.24 -4.70
C ARG A 487 -1.30 -4.57 -3.53
N ASN A 488 -2.37 -3.85 -3.84
CA ASN A 488 -3.20 -3.15 -2.86
C ASN A 488 -4.67 -3.47 -3.11
N VAL A 489 -5.42 -3.63 -2.03
CA VAL A 489 -6.86 -3.80 -2.00
C VAL A 489 -7.41 -2.77 -1.01
N ASP A 490 -8.12 -1.78 -1.53
CA ASP A 490 -8.66 -0.68 -0.70
C ASP A 490 -9.86 -1.15 0.14
N ARG A 491 -10.64 -2.11 -0.37
CA ARG A 491 -11.79 -2.68 0.33
C ARG A 491 -11.97 -4.15 -0.06
N VAL A 492 -12.20 -5.01 0.94
CA VAL A 492 -12.61 -6.40 0.71
C VAL A 492 -14.12 -6.42 0.46
N ASP A 493 -14.52 -6.41 -0.80
CA ASP A 493 -15.93 -6.52 -1.21
C ASP A 493 -16.23 -7.87 -1.90
N ASP A 494 -17.49 -8.09 -2.29
CA ASP A 494 -17.91 -9.32 -2.96
C ASP A 494 -17.10 -9.61 -4.23
N LYS A 495 -16.60 -8.57 -4.90
CA LYS A 495 -15.78 -8.73 -6.10
C LYS A 495 -14.39 -9.26 -5.76
N VAL A 496 -13.78 -8.75 -4.69
CA VAL A 496 -12.52 -9.28 -4.15
C VAL A 496 -12.68 -10.70 -3.64
N LEU A 497 -13.78 -10.99 -2.92
CA LEU A 497 -14.09 -12.34 -2.44
C LEU A 497 -14.26 -13.32 -3.61
N ALA A 498 -14.95 -12.91 -4.67
CA ALA A 498 -15.12 -13.73 -5.87
C ALA A 498 -13.80 -14.10 -6.57
N MET A 499 -12.74 -13.28 -6.45
CA MET A 499 -11.42 -13.59 -7.01
C MET A 499 -10.75 -14.80 -6.33
N ALA A 500 -11.12 -15.11 -5.10
CA ALA A 500 -10.60 -16.26 -4.36
C ALA A 500 -11.36 -17.57 -4.64
N VAL A 501 -12.49 -17.52 -5.36
CA VAL A 501 -13.35 -18.67 -5.64
C VAL A 501 -13.03 -19.23 -7.03
N SER A 502 -12.84 -20.55 -7.13
CA SER A 502 -12.63 -21.19 -8.43
C SER A 502 -13.96 -21.30 -9.21
N PRO A 503 -13.99 -21.18 -10.54
CA PRO A 503 -15.20 -21.24 -11.37
C PRO A 503 -16.03 -22.53 -11.27
N SER A 504 -15.55 -23.53 -10.54
CA SER A 504 -16.20 -24.82 -10.31
C SER A 504 -17.18 -24.82 -9.12
N GLN A 505 -17.45 -23.67 -8.48
CA GLN A 505 -18.63 -23.50 -7.62
C GLN A 505 -19.75 -22.81 -8.42
N PRO A 506 -21.00 -23.33 -8.40
CA PRO A 506 -22.07 -22.77 -9.21
C PRO A 506 -22.41 -21.36 -8.75
N ALA A 507 -22.50 -20.44 -9.72
CA ALA A 507 -22.82 -19.01 -9.55
C ALA A 507 -24.28 -18.73 -9.12
N ASN A 508 -24.95 -19.68 -8.46
CA ASN A 508 -26.37 -19.59 -8.13
C ASN A 508 -26.66 -19.76 -6.63
N GLY A 509 -25.83 -19.10 -5.82
CA GLY A 509 -26.08 -18.79 -4.43
C GLY A 509 -25.21 -17.59 -4.09
N SER A 510 -25.76 -16.60 -3.41
CA SER A 510 -24.94 -15.61 -2.72
C SER A 510 -23.83 -16.35 -1.96
N LEU A 511 -22.59 -15.83 -1.98
CA LEU A 511 -21.54 -16.30 -1.09
C LEU A 511 -22.08 -16.19 0.34
N GLN A 512 -22.70 -17.26 0.84
CA GLN A 512 -23.31 -17.24 2.15
C GLN A 512 -22.16 -17.19 3.14
N ARG A 513 -22.00 -16.00 3.74
CA ARG A 513 -21.30 -15.82 5.01
C ARG A 513 -21.72 -16.98 5.91
N PRO A 514 -20.78 -17.74 6.52
CA PRO A 514 -21.16 -18.87 7.34
C PRO A 514 -22.04 -18.37 8.50
N THR A 515 -23.35 -18.57 8.34
CA THR A 515 -24.40 -18.21 9.29
C THR A 515 -25.14 -19.50 9.61
N GLY A 516 -24.49 -20.38 10.37
CA GLY A 516 -25.13 -21.59 10.89
C GLY A 516 -25.40 -22.71 9.86
N SER A 517 -25.80 -23.84 10.45
CA SER A 517 -26.24 -25.18 9.97
C SER A 517 -25.87 -25.79 8.60
N ASP A 518 -25.65 -25.09 7.49
CA ASP A 518 -25.61 -25.78 6.19
C ASP A 518 -24.39 -25.40 5.32
N ALA A 519 -23.28 -26.13 5.49
CA ALA A 519 -22.09 -26.03 4.63
C ALA A 519 -21.77 -27.40 4.05
N GLN A 520 -22.09 -27.60 2.77
CA GLN A 520 -21.76 -28.80 2.03
C GLN A 520 -20.38 -28.67 1.36
N GLU A 521 -19.61 -29.75 1.40
CA GLU A 521 -18.20 -29.87 1.02
C GLU A 521 -17.87 -29.44 -0.42
N SER A 522 -16.70 -28.84 -0.61
CA SER A 522 -15.94 -29.02 -1.86
C SER A 522 -14.48 -29.34 -1.51
N SER A 523 -14.11 -30.59 -1.75
CA SER A 523 -12.78 -31.16 -1.52
C SER A 523 -11.84 -30.76 -2.66
N GLY A 524 -10.63 -30.30 -2.34
CA GLY A 524 -9.66 -29.90 -3.37
C GLY A 524 -8.32 -29.40 -2.85
N SER A 525 -7.44 -30.35 -2.51
CA SER A 525 -5.96 -30.30 -2.38
C SER A 525 -5.39 -30.45 -0.96
N ARG A 526 -4.38 -31.33 -0.88
CA ARG A 526 -3.79 -31.92 0.33
C ARG A 526 -2.99 -30.88 1.14
N ALA A 527 -3.27 -30.86 2.46
CA ALA A 527 -2.53 -30.19 3.54
C ALA A 527 -2.62 -28.65 3.62
N GLY A 528 -3.82 -28.15 3.95
CA GLY A 528 -4.08 -26.80 4.45
C GLY A 528 -5.57 -26.49 4.39
N THR A 529 -6.28 -26.48 5.53
CA THR A 529 -7.76 -26.42 5.58
C THR A 529 -8.36 -25.04 5.27
N GLY A 530 -7.55 -24.03 4.95
CA GLY A 530 -8.02 -22.67 4.62
C GLY A 530 -7.37 -22.14 3.35
N GLY A 531 -8.14 -22.02 2.28
CA GLY A 531 -7.69 -21.50 0.98
C GLY A 531 -7.45 -19.98 0.99
N MET A 532 -7.49 -19.34 -0.17
CA MET A 532 -7.42 -17.86 -0.24
C MET A 532 -8.67 -17.22 0.40
N VAL A 533 -9.82 -17.89 0.33
CA VAL A 533 -11.10 -17.40 0.88
C VAL A 533 -11.01 -17.08 2.38
N THR A 534 -10.44 -17.98 3.19
CA THR A 534 -10.35 -17.78 4.64
C THR A 534 -9.39 -16.64 5.00
N LYS A 535 -8.34 -16.42 4.21
CA LYS A 535 -7.42 -15.28 4.36
C LYS A 535 -8.11 -13.96 4.03
N LEU A 536 -9.02 -13.96 3.05
CA LEU A 536 -9.84 -12.79 2.75
C LEU A 536 -10.85 -12.48 3.84
N TRP A 537 -11.47 -13.50 4.46
CA TRP A 537 -12.32 -13.28 5.63
C TRP A 537 -11.55 -12.75 6.84
N ALA A 538 -10.34 -13.30 7.09
CA ALA A 538 -9.45 -12.77 8.10
C ALA A 538 -9.04 -11.31 7.81
N ALA A 539 -8.74 -11.01 6.55
CA ALA A 539 -8.47 -9.65 6.10
C ALA A 539 -9.67 -8.73 6.31
N GLU A 540 -10.87 -9.12 5.87
CA GLU A 540 -12.12 -8.37 6.04
C GLU A 540 -12.38 -8.03 7.52
N MET A 541 -12.23 -9.00 8.41
CA MET A 541 -12.43 -8.81 9.86
C MET A 541 -11.42 -7.82 10.46
N ALA A 542 -10.15 -7.97 10.13
CA ALA A 542 -9.09 -7.11 10.64
C ALA A 542 -9.20 -5.69 10.07
N VAL A 543 -9.37 -5.53 8.75
CA VAL A 543 -9.48 -4.21 8.12
C VAL A 543 -10.74 -3.46 8.55
N GLY A 544 -11.85 -4.18 8.77
CA GLY A 544 -13.08 -3.60 9.32
C GLY A 544 -12.93 -3.11 10.77
N SER A 545 -11.89 -3.57 11.48
CA SER A 545 -11.53 -3.11 12.83
C SER A 545 -10.36 -2.11 12.81
N GLY A 546 -10.05 -1.53 11.65
CA GLY A 546 -8.96 -0.55 11.50
C GLY A 546 -7.55 -1.16 11.42
N ILE A 547 -7.42 -2.48 11.29
CA ILE A 547 -6.12 -3.17 11.30
C ILE A 547 -5.68 -3.48 9.85
N PRO A 548 -4.58 -2.89 9.36
CA PRO A 548 -4.06 -3.22 8.03
C PRO A 548 -3.57 -4.67 7.96
N VAL A 549 -3.80 -5.32 6.81
CA VAL A 549 -3.40 -6.72 6.60
C VAL A 549 -2.44 -6.85 5.42
N VAL A 550 -1.44 -7.72 5.55
CA VAL A 550 -0.60 -8.16 4.43
C VAL A 550 -0.68 -9.68 4.28
N ILE A 551 -1.01 -10.15 3.09
CA ILE A 551 -0.87 -11.57 2.71
C ILE A 551 0.36 -11.70 1.81
N ALA A 552 1.34 -12.49 2.23
CA ALA A 552 2.60 -12.65 1.51
C ALA A 552 3.15 -14.08 1.58
N ASN A 553 4.01 -14.43 0.64
CA ASN A 553 4.69 -15.73 0.62
C ASN A 553 5.75 -15.79 1.73
N GLY A 554 5.54 -16.64 2.72
CA GLY A 554 6.43 -16.83 3.86
C GLY A 554 7.75 -17.51 3.53
N SER A 555 7.86 -18.16 2.35
CA SER A 555 9.12 -18.77 1.90
C SER A 555 10.10 -17.75 1.31
N ARG A 556 9.66 -16.51 1.03
CA ARG A 556 10.54 -15.45 0.53
C ARG A 556 11.46 -14.98 1.66
N PRO A 557 12.79 -14.93 1.44
CA PRO A 557 13.71 -14.38 2.43
C PRO A 557 13.33 -12.94 2.83
N GLY A 558 13.30 -12.64 4.12
CA GLY A 558 12.95 -11.30 4.62
C GLY A 558 11.48 -10.89 4.43
N ALA A 559 10.56 -11.82 4.12
CA ALA A 559 9.16 -11.48 3.83
C ALA A 559 8.44 -10.70 4.95
N LEU A 560 8.65 -11.10 6.21
CA LEU A 560 8.03 -10.45 7.36
C LEU A 560 8.56 -9.02 7.54
N LEU A 561 9.88 -8.84 7.43
CA LEU A 561 10.51 -7.53 7.54
C LEU A 561 10.12 -6.61 6.40
N ALA A 562 10.06 -7.13 5.17
CA ALA A 562 9.60 -6.39 4.00
C ALA A 562 8.14 -5.93 4.17
N ALA A 563 7.26 -6.82 4.65
CA ALA A 563 5.87 -6.49 4.93
C ALA A 563 5.75 -5.41 6.03
N ALA A 564 6.42 -5.60 7.17
CA ALA A 564 6.38 -4.67 8.29
C ALA A 564 6.98 -3.29 7.96
N SER A 565 7.95 -3.23 7.03
CA SER A 565 8.55 -1.98 6.54
C SER A 565 7.76 -1.33 5.39
N GLY A 566 6.61 -1.88 5.01
CA GLY A 566 5.75 -1.33 3.95
C GLY A 566 6.30 -1.48 2.54
N GLN A 567 7.25 -2.40 2.31
CA GLN A 567 7.77 -2.72 0.97
C GLN A 567 6.71 -3.43 0.11
N ASP A 568 6.96 -3.52 -1.20
CA ASP A 568 6.06 -4.17 -2.15
C ASP A 568 6.14 -5.69 -2.18
N ILE A 569 5.71 -6.29 -1.07
CA ILE A 569 5.56 -7.72 -0.92
C ILE A 569 4.08 -8.12 -0.76
N GLY A 570 3.69 -9.10 -1.57
CA GLY A 570 2.35 -9.67 -1.60
C GLY A 570 1.22 -8.67 -1.81
N THR A 571 0.11 -8.91 -1.11
CA THR A 571 -1.11 -8.10 -1.19
C THR A 571 -1.35 -7.40 0.14
N TYR A 572 -1.44 -6.08 0.09
CA TYR A 572 -1.82 -5.23 1.21
C TYR A 572 -3.32 -4.91 1.15
N PHE A 573 -3.98 -4.98 2.30
CA PHE A 573 -5.37 -4.62 2.49
C PHE A 573 -5.43 -3.40 3.41
N ALA A 574 -5.99 -2.31 2.89
CA ALA A 574 -6.13 -1.07 3.64
C ALA A 574 -7.22 -1.21 4.73
N PRO A 575 -7.02 -0.63 5.93
CA PRO A 575 -8.08 -0.54 6.93
C PRO A 575 -9.26 0.28 6.39
N ALA A 576 -10.48 -0.05 6.81
CA ALA A 576 -11.65 0.77 6.51
C ALA A 576 -11.58 2.09 7.30
N ASP A 577 -11.88 3.21 6.65
CA ASP A 577 -11.90 4.53 7.29
C ASP A 577 -13.26 4.78 7.97
N ASP A 578 -13.19 4.99 9.29
CA ASP A 578 -14.19 5.65 10.16
C ASP A 578 -15.44 4.85 10.61
N GLU A 579 -15.88 5.15 11.84
CA GLU A 579 -16.88 4.45 12.69
C GLU A 579 -18.27 4.18 12.05
N ARG A 580 -18.53 4.64 10.83
CA ARG A 580 -19.84 4.53 10.17
C ARG A 580 -20.08 3.18 9.48
N ASP A 581 -19.03 2.51 9.00
CA ASP A 581 -19.17 1.19 8.36
C ASP A 581 -19.33 0.05 9.37
N LEU A 582 -18.97 0.28 10.65
CA LEU A 582 -19.32 -0.62 11.75
C LEU A 582 -20.83 -0.67 12.00
N TYR A 583 -21.55 0.42 11.73
CA TYR A 583 -22.99 0.52 11.96
C TYR A 583 -23.84 -0.14 10.88
N THR A 584 -23.40 -0.13 9.61
CA THR A 584 -24.18 -0.67 8.48
C THR A 584 -24.04 -2.18 8.31
N ALA A 585 -22.95 -2.79 8.78
CA ALA A 585 -22.77 -4.24 8.69
C ALA A 585 -23.57 -5.05 9.74
N GLN A 586 -24.01 -4.42 10.84
CA GLN A 586 -24.75 -5.07 11.93
C GLN A 586 -26.24 -4.67 12.03
N ALA A 587 -26.67 -3.60 11.35
CA ALA A 587 -28.08 -3.22 11.35
C ALA A 587 -28.89 -4.06 10.35
N LYS A 588 -29.55 -5.12 10.84
CA LYS A 588 -30.77 -5.60 10.17
C LYS A 588 -31.78 -4.45 10.18
N PRO A 589 -32.53 -4.20 9.09
CA PRO A 589 -33.58 -3.19 9.11
C PRO A 589 -34.67 -3.63 10.11
N GLY A 590 -34.77 -2.93 11.25
CA GLY A 590 -35.90 -3.04 12.18
C GLY A 590 -35.67 -3.72 13.54
N GLY A 591 -34.43 -3.91 14.02
CA GLY A 591 -34.18 -4.35 15.39
C GLY A 591 -33.55 -3.24 16.23
N GLU A 592 -34.16 -2.87 17.36
CA GLU A 592 -33.50 -1.99 18.35
C GLU A 592 -32.21 -2.66 18.88
N PRO A 593 -31.13 -1.89 19.11
CA PRO A 593 -29.87 -2.42 19.61
C PRO A 593 -30.04 -3.03 21.01
N HIS A 594 -29.49 -4.22 21.23
CA HIS A 594 -29.57 -4.92 22.50
C HIS A 594 -28.63 -4.24 23.52
N PRO A 595 -29.02 -4.05 24.80
CA PRO A 595 -28.24 -3.32 25.81
C PRO A 595 -26.83 -3.87 26.11
N GLN A 596 -26.44 -5.01 25.53
CA GLN A 596 -25.12 -5.61 25.68
C GLN A 596 -24.10 -5.11 24.63
N ASP A 597 -24.54 -4.51 23.52
CA ASP A 597 -23.66 -4.01 22.44
C ASP A 597 -23.01 -2.65 22.78
N VAL A 598 -23.43 -2.02 23.88
CA VAL A 598 -22.88 -0.75 24.39
C VAL A 598 -21.74 -1.00 25.38
N ALA A 599 -21.65 -2.19 26.00
CA ALA A 599 -20.69 -2.48 27.07
C ALA A 599 -19.31 -2.97 26.58
N LEU A 600 -19.12 -3.08 25.26
CA LEU A 600 -17.85 -3.44 24.60
C LEU A 600 -17.20 -2.24 23.89
N ARG A 601 -17.70 -1.02 24.14
CA ARG A 601 -17.08 0.25 23.74
C ARG A 601 -16.15 0.79 24.81
#